data_AF-A0A970K998-F1
#
_entry.id   AF-A0A970K998-F1
#
_cell.length_a   1.000
_cell.length_b   1.000
_cell.length_c   1.000
_cell.angle_alpha   90.00
_cell.angle_beta   90.00
_cell.angle_gamma   90.00
#
_symmetry.space_group_name_H-M   'P 1'
#
loop_
_entity.id
_entity.type
_entity.pdbx_description
1 polymer ?
#
loop_
_entity_poly.entity_id
_entity_poly.type
_entity_poly.pdbx_seq_one_letter_code
_entity_poly.pdbx_strand_id
1 'polypeptide(L)'
;ICTSSGTVGPSLSFGTADAVVILGYPAALADAVATRIGNLIRSEEDLMKATEVAQDIPGVTGVLAIKNDTMSAWGAVELVPIKRRNGS
;
A
#
# COMPACT_ATOMS: atom_id res chain seq x y z
N ILE A 1 -7.89 -3.79 -7.74
CA ILE A 1 -7.12 -3.91 -6.49
C ILE A 1 -5.83 -4.59 -6.84
N CYS A 2 -4.70 -3.93 -6.64
CA CYS A 2 -3.36 -4.49 -6.86
C CYS A 2 -2.49 -4.24 -5.64
N THR A 3 -1.53 -5.14 -5.36
CA THR A 3 -0.67 -5.10 -4.18
C THR A 3 0.79 -5.30 -4.59
N SER A 4 1.68 -4.45 -4.07
CA SER A 4 3.14 -4.57 -4.19
C SER A 4 3.73 -4.89 -2.81
N SER A 5 4.68 -5.83 -2.71
CA SER A 5 5.30 -6.25 -1.43
C SER A 5 6.82 -6.36 -1.62
N GLY A 6 7.59 -5.91 -0.62
CA GLY A 6 9.05 -6.02 -0.60
C GLY A 6 9.56 -7.10 0.37
N THR A 7 8.73 -7.56 1.32
CA THR A 7 9.22 -8.27 2.52
C THR A 7 8.40 -9.49 2.92
N VAL A 8 7.25 -9.76 2.26
CA VAL A 8 6.44 -10.97 2.45
C VAL A 8 5.91 -11.54 1.11
N GLY A 9 6.41 -12.73 0.72
CA GLY A 9 5.90 -13.54 -0.41
C GLY A 9 6.44 -13.20 -1.82
N PRO A 10 6.34 -14.11 -2.82
CA PRO A 10 7.18 -14.18 -4.04
C PRO A 10 6.87 -13.15 -5.14
N SER A 11 6.26 -12.02 -4.79
CA SER A 11 5.97 -10.93 -5.71
C SER A 11 7.07 -9.90 -5.62
N LEU A 12 8.09 -10.07 -6.47
CA LEU A 12 9.28 -9.22 -6.55
C LEU A 12 8.89 -7.76 -6.89
N SER A 13 8.94 -6.88 -5.90
CA SER A 13 9.09 -5.44 -6.11
C SER A 13 10.42 -4.99 -5.49
N PHE A 14 11.12 -4.07 -6.16
CA PHE A 14 12.38 -3.50 -5.67
C PHE A 14 12.18 -2.42 -4.59
N GLY A 15 10.95 -2.28 -4.08
CA GLY A 15 10.59 -1.31 -3.05
C GLY A 15 10.95 -1.82 -1.65
N THR A 16 11.36 -0.89 -0.79
CA THR A 16 11.59 -1.12 0.64
C THR A 16 10.31 -1.10 1.46
N ALA A 17 9.16 -0.76 0.88
CA ALA A 17 7.85 -0.89 1.52
C ALA A 17 7.51 -2.36 1.80
N ASP A 18 6.87 -2.65 2.92
CA ASP A 18 6.47 -4.03 3.22
C ASP A 18 5.26 -4.44 2.41
N ALA A 19 4.29 -3.52 2.27
CA ALA A 19 3.17 -3.68 1.36
C ALA A 19 2.60 -2.33 0.92
N VAL A 20 2.14 -2.25 -0.32
CA VAL A 20 1.33 -1.15 -0.85
C VAL A 20 0.15 -1.73 -1.60
N VAL A 21 -1.07 -1.32 -1.24
CA VAL A 21 -2.31 -1.69 -1.90
C VAL A 21 -2.91 -0.46 -2.56
N ILE A 22 -3.24 -0.56 -3.84
CA ILE A 22 -3.95 0.50 -4.58
C ILE A 22 -5.32 0.02 -5.01
N LEU A 23 -6.32 0.83 -4.65
CA LEU A 23 -7.67 0.79 -5.18
C LEU A 23 -7.73 1.80 -6.32
N GLY A 24 -8.06 1.32 -7.51
CA GLY A 24 -8.17 2.18 -8.68
C GLY A 24 -8.58 1.41 -9.93
N TYR A 25 -8.98 2.15 -10.96
CA TYR A 25 -9.37 1.63 -12.26
C TYR A 25 -8.67 2.41 -13.39
N PRO A 26 -8.13 1.74 -14.42
CA PRO A 26 -8.12 0.28 -14.64
C PRO A 26 -7.08 -0.45 -13.76
N ALA A 27 -7.12 -1.80 -13.75
CA ALA A 27 -6.17 -2.60 -12.96
C ALA A 27 -4.70 -2.30 -13.28
N ALA A 28 -4.37 -2.05 -14.56
CA ALA A 28 -3.03 -1.66 -14.98
C ALA A 28 -2.55 -0.34 -14.36
N LEU A 29 -3.47 0.63 -14.16
CA LEU A 29 -3.16 1.86 -13.43
C LEU A 29 -2.84 1.53 -11.97
N ALA A 30 -3.71 0.76 -11.31
CA ALA A 30 -3.51 0.41 -9.91
C ALA A 30 -2.17 -0.29 -9.66
N ASP A 31 -1.77 -1.21 -10.55
CA ASP A 31 -0.48 -1.92 -10.48
C ASP A 31 0.73 -0.99 -10.67
N ALA A 32 0.68 -0.12 -11.69
CA ALA A 32 1.73 0.86 -11.94
C ALA A 32 1.89 1.85 -10.78
N VAL A 33 0.77 2.30 -10.20
CA VAL A 33 0.78 3.16 -9.02
C VAL A 33 1.34 2.39 -7.81
N ALA A 34 0.92 1.16 -7.56
CA ALA A 34 1.41 0.37 -6.43
C ALA A 34 2.95 0.21 -6.49
N THR A 35 3.48 -0.09 -7.67
CA THR A 35 4.93 -0.16 -7.91
C THR A 35 5.63 1.17 -7.67
N ARG A 36 5.08 2.28 -8.20
CA ARG A 36 5.65 3.62 -7.99
C ARG A 36 5.69 4.00 -6.52
N ILE A 37 4.58 3.81 -5.80
CA ILE A 37 4.45 4.15 -4.38
C ILE A 37 5.36 3.26 -3.52
N GLY A 38 5.43 1.95 -3.79
CA GLY A 38 6.34 1.04 -3.10
C GLY A 38 7.82 1.45 -3.22
N ASN A 39 8.22 2.01 -4.37
CA ASN A 39 9.57 2.52 -4.60
C ASN A 39 9.85 3.88 -3.92
N LEU A 40 8.81 4.66 -3.59
CA LEU A 40 8.95 5.94 -2.89
C LEU A 40 9.20 5.76 -1.40
N ILE A 41 8.72 4.67 -0.81
CA ILE A 41 8.77 4.42 0.64
C ILE A 41 10.08 3.74 0.99
N ARG A 42 11.01 4.48 1.62
CA ARG A 42 12.27 3.95 2.16
C ARG A 42 12.27 3.87 3.68
N SER A 43 11.61 4.81 4.34
CA SER A 43 11.36 4.81 5.77
C SER A 43 9.89 5.07 6.08
N GLU A 44 9.52 4.98 7.35
CA GLU A 44 8.16 5.27 7.81
C GLU A 44 7.76 6.74 7.56
N GLU A 45 8.74 7.65 7.54
CA GLU A 45 8.53 9.08 7.26
C GLU A 45 8.03 9.34 5.83
N ASP A 46 8.32 8.41 4.90
CA ASP A 46 7.89 8.52 3.51
C ASP A 46 6.41 8.13 3.31
N LEU A 47 5.78 7.44 4.27
CA LEU A 47 4.43 6.87 4.13
C LEU A 47 3.38 7.94 3.80
N MET A 48 3.38 9.05 4.54
CA MET A 48 2.44 10.15 4.31
C MET A 48 2.63 10.77 2.92
N LYS A 49 3.87 11.12 2.57
CA LYS A 49 4.19 11.69 1.26
C LYS A 49 3.83 10.74 0.11
N ALA A 50 4.10 9.45 0.26
CA ALA A 50 3.76 8.45 -0.74
C ALA A 50 2.23 8.29 -0.90
N THR A 51 1.50 8.41 0.20
CA THR A 51 0.03 8.40 0.23
C THR A 51 -0.57 9.62 -0.49
N GLU A 52 -0.05 10.82 -0.22
CA GLU A 52 -0.43 12.06 -0.90
C GLU A 52 -0.18 11.97 -2.40
N VAL A 53 0.99 11.45 -2.81
CA VAL A 53 1.31 11.23 -4.23
C VAL A 53 0.30 10.27 -4.89
N ALA A 54 -0.20 9.25 -4.18
CA ALA A 54 -1.19 8.32 -4.71
C ALA A 54 -2.57 8.98 -4.83
N GLN A 55 -2.96 9.80 -3.85
CA GLN A 55 -4.21 10.54 -3.82
C GLN A 55 -4.36 11.48 -5.03
N ASP A 56 -3.27 12.08 -5.48
CA ASP A 56 -3.29 13.03 -6.60
C ASP A 56 -3.37 12.35 -7.99
N ILE A 57 -3.37 11.01 -8.06
CA ILE A 57 -3.41 10.28 -9.33
C ILE A 57 -4.86 10.00 -9.75
N PRO A 58 -5.33 10.54 -10.89
CA PRO A 58 -6.67 10.27 -11.38
C PRO A 58 -6.91 8.77 -11.59
N GLY A 59 -8.04 8.27 -11.11
CA GLY A 59 -8.40 6.86 -11.18
C GLY A 59 -7.95 6.03 -9.98
N VAL A 60 -7.16 6.59 -9.05
CA VAL A 60 -6.93 6.02 -7.73
C VAL A 60 -8.06 6.46 -6.79
N THR A 61 -8.64 5.51 -6.07
CA THR A 61 -9.75 5.73 -5.13
C THR A 61 -9.38 5.38 -3.69
N GLY A 62 -8.22 4.77 -3.48
CA GLY A 62 -7.70 4.49 -2.15
C GLY A 62 -6.31 3.88 -2.18
N VAL A 63 -5.62 4.00 -1.07
CA VAL A 63 -4.27 3.47 -0.86
C VAL A 63 -4.12 2.99 0.58
N LEU A 64 -3.40 1.88 0.75
CA LEU A 64 -2.86 1.43 2.03
C LEU A 64 -1.38 1.17 1.82
N ALA A 65 -0.52 1.79 2.61
CA ALA A 65 0.92 1.57 2.60
C ALA A 65 1.40 1.20 3.99
N ILE A 66 2.32 0.23 4.06
CA ILE A 66 2.83 -0.34 5.31
C ILE A 66 4.36 -0.34 5.26
N LYS A 67 4.96 0.15 6.34
CA LYS A 67 6.40 0.03 6.58
C LYS A 67 6.65 -0.19 8.07
N ASN A 68 7.32 -1.30 8.39
CA ASN A 68 7.52 -1.84 9.72
C ASN A 68 6.19 -1.90 10.50
N ASP A 69 6.12 -1.23 11.65
CA ASP A 69 4.94 -1.17 12.52
C ASP A 69 4.02 0.03 12.22
N THR A 70 4.34 0.81 11.18
CA THR A 70 3.61 2.02 10.80
C THR A 70 2.87 1.80 9.48
N MET A 71 1.67 2.37 9.38
CA MET A 71 0.88 2.34 8.16
C MET A 71 0.21 3.69 7.89
N SER A 72 -0.06 3.96 6.62
CA SER A 72 -0.89 5.06 6.16
C SER A 72 -1.99 4.54 5.26
N ALA A 73 -3.19 5.11 5.38
CA ALA A 73 -4.34 4.75 4.58
C ALA A 73 -5.11 5.99 4.15
N TRP A 74 -5.64 5.97 2.93
CA TRP A 74 -6.47 7.04 2.39
C TRP A 74 -7.54 6.50 1.45
N GLY A 75 -8.65 7.23 1.34
CA GLY A 75 -9.73 6.97 0.38
C GLY A 75 -10.66 5.85 0.83
N ALA A 76 -11.12 5.05 -0.14
CA ALA A 76 -12.09 3.97 0.08
C ALA A 76 -11.47 2.71 0.71
N VAL A 77 -10.74 2.88 1.82
CA VAL A 77 -10.09 1.82 2.61
C VAL A 77 -10.74 1.76 3.99
N GLU A 78 -11.24 0.59 4.37
CA GLU A 78 -11.73 0.31 5.72
C GLU A 78 -10.80 -0.67 6.43
N LEU A 79 -10.29 -0.29 7.61
CA LEU A 79 -9.43 -1.14 8.43
C LEU A 79 -10.27 -1.80 9.53
N VAL A 80 -10.41 -3.12 9.46
CA VAL A 80 -11.17 -3.89 10.44
C VAL A 80 -10.20 -4.66 11.36
N PRO A 81 -10.26 -4.45 12.69
CA PRO A 81 -9.45 -5.22 13.63
C PRO A 81 -9.77 -6.71 13.55
N ILE A 82 -8.75 -7.53 13.36
CA ILE A 82 -8.91 -8.99 13.43
C ILE A 82 -8.90 -9.38 14.91
N LYS A 83 -10.03 -9.88 15.42
CA LYS A 83 -10.05 -10.55 16.73
C LYS A 83 -9.18 -11.80 16.64
N ARG A 84 -8.09 -11.86 17.41
CA ARG A 84 -7.33 -13.11 17.53
C ARG A 84 -8.27 -14.18 18.06
N ARG A 85 -8.40 -15.28 17.32
CA ARG A 85 -9.02 -16.49 17.85
C ARG A 85 -8.08 -16.99 18.95
N ASN A 86 -8.46 -16.78 20.21
CA ASN A 86 -7.75 -17.36 21.35
C ASN A 86 -7.65 -18.86 21.09
N GLY A 87 -6.43 -19.32 20.80
CA GLY A 87 -6.13 -20.75 20.80
C GLY A 87 -6.26 -21.25 22.22
N SER A 88 -7.02 -22.33 22.38
CA SER A 88 -7.22 -23.09 23.61
C SER A 88 -5.91 -23.51 24.27
#